data_AF-A0A843L7D7-F1
#
_entry.id   AF-A0A843L7D7-F1
#
_cell.length_a   1.000
_cell.length_b   1.000
_cell.length_c   1.000
_cell.angle_alpha   90.00
_cell.angle_beta   90.00
_cell.angle_gamma   90.00
#
_symmetry.space_group_name_H-M   'P 1'
#
loop_
_entity.id
_entity.type
_entity.pdbx_description
1 polymer ?
#
loop_
_entity_poly.entity_id
_entity_poly.type
_entity_poly.pdbx_seq_one_letter_code
_entity_poly.pdbx_strand_id
1 'polypeptide(L)'
;MPTVVLDEQKARALFASCEKECDVLIALFGMAVPEWDRVEYVLEGRPSIGAAGWHSIYELFCRFNEEHPGESVFPGGLWLSMGFLKDERLGPWETDCSAMKLVMKDELVSDE
;
A
#
# COMPACT_ATOMS: atom_id res chain seq x y z
N MET A 1 -11.36 0.60 11.28
CA MET A 1 -11.70 0.99 9.90
C MET A 1 -12.38 -0.19 9.23
N PRO A 2 -13.34 -0.01 8.30
CA PRO A 2 -13.89 -1.11 7.54
C PRO A 2 -12.82 -1.74 6.65
N THR A 3 -12.96 -3.03 6.32
CA THR A 3 -12.11 -3.67 5.31
C THR A 3 -12.46 -3.15 3.92
N VAL A 4 -11.47 -3.13 3.04
CA VAL A 4 -11.60 -2.70 1.64
C VAL A 4 -11.13 -3.83 0.75
N VAL A 5 -11.81 -4.09 -0.37
CA VAL A 5 -11.33 -5.06 -1.37
C VAL A 5 -10.61 -4.29 -2.46
N LEU A 6 -9.31 -4.54 -2.61
CA LEU A 6 -8.51 -3.97 -3.69
C LEU A 6 -8.97 -4.52 -5.04
N ASP A 7 -9.13 -3.63 -6.01
CA ASP A 7 -9.33 -4.00 -7.40
C ASP A 7 -7.99 -4.46 -7.99
N GLU A 8 -7.88 -5.75 -8.26
CA GLU A 8 -6.68 -6.37 -8.83
C GLU A 8 -6.24 -5.71 -10.14
N GLN A 9 -7.17 -5.36 -11.03
CA GLN A 9 -6.84 -4.78 -12.33
C GLN A 9 -6.25 -3.37 -12.15
N LYS A 10 -6.83 -2.58 -11.24
CA LYS A 10 -6.30 -1.26 -10.90
C LYS A 10 -4.94 -1.36 -10.23
N ALA A 11 -4.76 -2.27 -9.28
CA ALA A 11 -3.48 -2.48 -8.62
C ALA A 11 -2.38 -2.85 -9.62
N ARG A 12 -2.69 -3.73 -10.59
CA ARG A 12 -1.78 -4.07 -11.69
C ARG A 12 -1.47 -2.88 -12.60
N ALA A 13 -2.46 -2.05 -12.92
CA ALA A 13 -2.30 -0.90 -13.78
C ALA A 13 -1.32 0.15 -13.21
N LEU A 14 -1.20 0.25 -11.88
CA LEU A 14 -0.25 1.17 -11.23
C LEU A 14 1.20 0.95 -11.69
N PHE A 15 1.61 -0.31 -11.85
CA PHE A 15 2.98 -0.65 -12.28
C PHE A 15 3.28 -0.26 -13.72
N ALA A 16 2.25 -0.02 -14.55
CA ALA A 16 2.42 0.48 -15.91
C ALA A 16 2.39 2.02 -15.99
N SER A 17 1.79 2.68 -15.00
CA SER A 17 1.60 4.14 -14.99
C SER A 17 2.58 4.91 -14.12
N CYS A 18 3.20 4.25 -13.13
CA CYS A 18 4.15 4.87 -12.22
C CYS A 18 5.58 4.73 -12.74
N GLU A 19 6.38 5.77 -12.53
CA GLU A 19 7.80 5.78 -12.93
C GLU A 19 8.73 5.24 -11.82
N LYS A 20 8.26 5.20 -10.56
CA LYS A 20 9.05 4.78 -9.40
C LYS A 20 8.28 3.82 -8.50
N GLU A 21 9.00 2.92 -7.84
CA GLU A 21 8.42 1.95 -6.91
C GLU A 21 7.71 2.62 -5.71
N CYS A 22 8.20 3.79 -5.28
CA CYS A 22 7.56 4.56 -4.21
C CYS A 22 6.19 5.09 -4.62
N ASP A 23 6.02 5.48 -5.88
CA ASP A 23 4.77 6.04 -6.39
C ASP A 23 3.71 4.93 -6.49
N VAL A 24 4.13 3.72 -6.89
CA VAL A 24 3.28 2.52 -6.85
C VAL A 24 2.82 2.25 -5.42
N LEU A 25 3.74 2.27 -4.46
CA LEU A 25 3.40 2.01 -3.06
C LEU A 25 2.38 3.03 -2.54
N ILE A 26 2.63 4.33 -2.74
CA ILE A 26 1.72 5.40 -2.31
C ILE A 26 0.34 5.24 -2.96
N ALA A 27 0.27 4.89 -4.25
CA ALA A 27 -0.99 4.66 -4.92
C ALA A 27 -1.75 3.43 -4.38
N LEU A 28 -1.05 2.35 -4.01
CA LEU A 28 -1.66 1.21 -3.32
C LEU A 28 -2.23 1.60 -1.96
N PHE A 29 -1.52 2.44 -1.18
CA PHE A 29 -2.05 3.01 0.06
C PHE A 29 -3.33 3.81 -0.19
N GLY A 30 -3.36 4.64 -1.24
CA GLY A 30 -4.55 5.39 -1.65
C GLY A 30 -5.76 4.53 -2.05
N MET A 31 -5.52 3.29 -2.50
CA MET A 31 -6.60 2.34 -2.78
C MET A 31 -7.12 1.63 -1.52
N ALA A 32 -6.26 1.40 -0.52
CA ALA A 32 -6.59 0.59 0.66
C ALA A 32 -7.09 1.44 1.84
N VAL A 33 -6.48 2.60 2.08
CA VAL A 33 -6.76 3.44 3.24
C VAL A 33 -7.91 4.40 2.92
N PRO A 34 -9.04 4.34 3.64
CA PRO A 34 -10.13 5.29 3.47
C PRO A 34 -9.66 6.72 3.72
N GLU A 35 -10.12 7.66 2.88
CA GLU A 35 -9.82 9.09 3.01
C GLU A 35 -8.31 9.42 2.98
N TRP A 36 -7.52 8.62 2.24
CA TRP A 36 -6.06 8.79 2.12
C TRP A 36 -5.63 10.23 1.82
N ASP A 37 -6.37 10.96 0.98
CA ASP A 37 -6.07 12.35 0.63
C ASP A 37 -6.09 13.33 1.83
N ARG A 38 -6.80 12.96 2.90
CA ARG A 38 -6.89 13.72 4.15
C ARG A 38 -5.83 13.31 5.18
N VAL A 39 -5.07 12.24 4.93
CA VAL A 39 -3.98 11.82 5.82
C VAL A 39 -2.81 12.80 5.71
N GLU A 40 -2.32 13.24 6.86
CA GLU A 40 -1.12 14.07 6.98
C GLU A 40 0.10 13.23 7.38
N TYR A 41 -0.07 12.34 8.37
CA TYR A 41 0.97 11.42 8.83
C TYR A 41 0.44 10.01 9.09
N VAL A 42 1.25 9.00 8.76
CA VAL A 42 1.09 7.63 9.25
C VAL A 42 2.04 7.47 10.44
N LEU A 43 1.49 7.39 11.65
CA LEU A 43 2.29 7.30 12.87
C LEU A 43 2.79 5.87 13.12
N GLU A 44 1.91 4.89 12.94
CA GLU A 44 2.19 3.48 13.21
C GLU A 44 1.38 2.56 12.31
N GLY A 45 1.91 1.35 12.11
CA GLY A 45 1.23 0.28 11.38
C GLY A 45 1.29 0.43 9.86
N ARG A 46 0.72 -0.58 9.19
CA ARG A 46 0.54 -0.65 7.73
C ARG A 46 -0.71 -1.48 7.46
N PRO A 47 -1.36 -1.34 6.29
CA PRO A 47 -2.47 -2.19 5.93
C PRO A 47 -2.06 -3.67 5.95
N SER A 48 -2.98 -4.54 6.34
CA SER A 48 -2.92 -5.97 6.07
C SER A 48 -3.65 -6.28 4.76
N ILE A 49 -3.27 -7.36 4.07
CA ILE A 49 -3.93 -7.85 2.86
C ILE A 49 -3.92 -9.39 2.83
N GLY A 50 -4.95 -9.97 2.22
CA GLY A 50 -5.01 -11.40 1.90
C GLY A 50 -3.79 -11.93 1.15
N ALA A 51 -3.49 -13.21 1.36
CA ALA A 51 -2.27 -13.84 0.85
C ALA A 51 -2.11 -13.77 -0.68
N ALA A 52 -3.19 -13.98 -1.44
CA ALA A 52 -3.12 -13.97 -2.90
C ALA A 52 -2.78 -12.58 -3.47
N GLY A 53 -3.41 -11.53 -2.95
CA GLY A 53 -3.11 -10.14 -3.30
C GLY A 53 -1.70 -9.76 -2.88
N TRP A 54 -1.27 -10.18 -1.68
CA TRP A 54 0.10 -9.95 -1.20
C TRP A 54 1.14 -10.52 -2.16
N HIS A 55 1.00 -11.80 -2.55
CA HIS A 55 1.92 -12.48 -3.45
C HIS A 55 1.88 -11.89 -4.86
N SER A 56 0.69 -11.54 -5.35
CA SER A 56 0.52 -10.92 -6.67
C SER A 56 1.21 -9.55 -6.76
N ILE A 57 1.07 -8.72 -5.73
CA ILE A 57 1.74 -7.41 -5.67
C ILE A 57 3.25 -7.57 -5.53
N TYR A 58 3.72 -8.51 -4.70
CA TYR A 58 5.14 -8.80 -4.57
C TYR A 58 5.79 -9.16 -5.91
N GLU A 59 5.18 -10.06 -6.68
CA GLU A 59 5.67 -10.44 -8.02
C GLU A 59 5.74 -9.25 -8.98
N LEU A 60 4.77 -8.32 -8.88
CA LEU A 60 4.77 -7.10 -9.69
C LEU A 60 5.91 -6.15 -9.30
N PHE A 61 6.18 -5.96 -8.00
CA PHE A 61 7.34 -5.18 -7.56
C PHE A 61 8.66 -5.81 -8.02
N CYS A 62 8.79 -7.14 -7.96
CA CYS A 62 9.99 -7.82 -8.47
C CYS A 62 10.22 -7.50 -9.96
N ARG A 63 9.19 -7.64 -10.80
CA ARG A 63 9.28 -7.32 -12.24
C ARG A 63 9.56 -5.84 -12.49
N PHE A 64 8.89 -4.96 -11.74
CA PHE A 64 9.11 -3.53 -11.85
C PHE A 64 10.56 -3.15 -11.55
N ASN A 65 11.16 -3.74 -10.52
CA ASN A 65 12.57 -3.51 -10.19
C ASN A 65 13.55 -4.09 -11.23
N GLU A 66 13.17 -5.14 -11.97
CA GLU A 66 13.98 -5.64 -13.09
C GLU A 66 14.01 -4.64 -14.25
N GLU A 67 12.89 -3.96 -14.50
CA GLU A 67 12.75 -2.91 -15.53
C GLU A 67 13.33 -1.55 -15.08
N HIS A 68 13.47 -1.34 -13.76
CA HIS A 68 13.99 -0.12 -13.14
C HIS A 68 15.20 -0.41 -12.22
N PRO A 69 16.38 -0.75 -12.79
CA PRO A 69 17.54 -1.11 -11.99
C PRO A 69 17.99 0.02 -11.06
N GLY A 70 18.23 -0.30 -9.79
CA GLY A 70 18.79 0.63 -8.80
C GLY A 70 17.76 1.34 -7.92
N GLU A 71 16.45 1.18 -8.17
CA GLU A 71 15.43 1.68 -7.25
C GLU A 71 15.41 0.92 -5.93
N SER A 72 15.66 -0.40 -5.98
CA SER A 72 15.74 -1.26 -4.82
C SER A 72 16.99 -2.14 -4.85
N VAL A 73 17.57 -2.39 -3.67
CA VAL A 73 18.77 -3.24 -3.51
C VAL A 73 18.47 -4.70 -3.84
N PHE A 74 17.22 -5.13 -3.60
CA PHE A 74 16.73 -6.46 -3.95
C PHE A 74 15.36 -6.35 -4.63
N PRO A 75 15.04 -7.20 -5.63
CA PRO A 75 13.72 -7.18 -6.27
C PRO A 75 12.57 -7.42 -5.27
N GLY A 76 11.57 -6.55 -5.27
CA GLY A 76 10.50 -6.54 -4.27
C GLY A 76 10.89 -5.86 -2.96
N GLY A 77 12.04 -5.17 -2.95
CA GLY A 77 12.63 -4.38 -1.87
C GLY A 77 11.66 -3.64 -1.00
N LEU A 78 11.03 -2.67 -1.66
CA LEU A 78 10.11 -1.75 -1.04
C LEU A 78 8.85 -2.46 -0.52
N TRP A 79 8.32 -3.46 -1.23
CA TRP A 79 7.14 -4.20 -0.79
C TRP A 79 7.40 -4.99 0.50
N LEU A 80 8.52 -5.72 0.59
CA LEU A 80 8.85 -6.48 1.79
C LEU A 80 9.14 -5.57 3.00
N SER A 81 9.72 -4.40 2.75
CA SER A 81 10.15 -3.48 3.81
C SER A 81 9.06 -2.54 4.28
N MET A 82 8.21 -2.01 3.39
CA MET A 82 7.23 -0.94 3.63
C MET A 82 5.83 -1.21 3.08
N GLY A 83 5.65 -2.32 2.34
CA GLY A 83 4.37 -2.77 1.83
C GLY A 83 3.43 -3.30 2.91
N PHE A 84 2.34 -3.90 2.45
CA PHE A 84 1.28 -4.39 3.32
C PHE A 84 1.71 -5.67 4.04
N LEU A 85 1.10 -5.92 5.20
CA LEU A 85 1.28 -7.16 5.94
C LEU A 85 0.43 -8.27 5.33
N LYS A 86 0.97 -9.48 5.26
CA LYS A 86 0.19 -10.63 4.79
C LYS A 86 -0.69 -11.16 5.92
N ASP A 87 -1.99 -11.31 5.67
CA ASP A 87 -2.95 -11.93 6.59
C ASP A 87 -3.72 -13.05 5.90
N GLU A 88 -3.55 -14.28 6.40
CA GLU A 88 -4.19 -15.49 5.87
C GLU A 88 -5.69 -15.57 6.22
N ARG A 89 -6.20 -14.69 7.08
CA ARG A 89 -7.61 -14.64 7.50
C ARG A 89 -8.48 -13.77 6.61
N LEU A 90 -7.86 -12.84 5.86
CA LEU A 90 -8.55 -11.94 4.95
C LEU A 90 -8.84 -12.64 3.62
N GLY A 91 -9.90 -12.19 2.94
CA GLY A 91 -10.15 -12.58 1.56
C GLY A 91 -8.97 -12.25 0.63
N PRO A 92 -8.84 -12.91 -0.53
CA PRO A 92 -7.64 -12.84 -1.40
C PRO A 92 -7.04 -11.45 -1.65
N TRP A 93 -7.89 -10.45 -1.90
CA TRP A 93 -7.52 -9.04 -2.13
C TRP A 93 -8.16 -8.10 -1.12
N GLU A 94 -8.68 -8.65 -0.02
CA GLU A 94 -9.24 -7.86 1.07
C GLU A 94 -8.10 -7.27 1.91
N THR A 95 -8.26 -6.01 2.30
CA THR A 95 -7.34 -5.26 3.14
C THR A 95 -7.99 -4.81 4.43
N ASP A 96 -7.20 -4.77 5.50
CA ASP A 96 -7.58 -4.21 6.78
C ASP A 96 -6.58 -3.13 7.23
N CYS A 97 -7.09 -1.94 7.52
CA CYS A 97 -6.32 -0.81 8.04
C CYS A 97 -6.57 -0.55 9.53
N SER A 98 -7.28 -1.43 10.23
CA SER A 98 -7.65 -1.28 11.65
C SER A 98 -6.47 -1.09 12.61
N ALA A 99 -5.30 -1.63 12.26
CA ALA A 99 -4.07 -1.52 13.05
C ALA A 99 -3.28 -0.21 12.79
N MET A 100 -3.69 0.62 11.83
CA MET A 100 -3.00 1.86 11.50
C MET A 100 -3.38 3.00 12.43
N LYS A 101 -2.40 3.83 12.79
CA LYS A 101 -2.62 5.12 13.47
C LYS A 101 -2.29 6.26 12.50
N LEU A 102 -3.29 7.09 12.21
CA LEU A 102 -3.22 8.18 11.23
C LEU A 102 -3.47 9.52 11.90
N VAL A 103 -2.81 10.57 11.41
CA VAL A 103 -3.16 11.97 11.70
C VAL A 103 -3.81 12.55 10.46
N MET A 104 -4.95 13.22 10.63
CA MET A 104 -5.71 13.84 9.55
C MET A 104 -5.46 15.35 9.52
N LYS A 105 -5.44 15.95 8.32
CA LYS A 105 -5.13 17.38 8.10
C LYS A 105 -6.04 18.36 8.87
N ASP A 106 -7.23 17.93 9.29
CA ASP A 106 -8.22 18.79 9.95
C ASP A 106 -8.17 18.76 11.49
N GLU A 107 -7.28 17.98 12.11
CA GLU A 107 -7.12 17.92 13.58
C GLU A 107 -6.11 18.95 14.12
N LEU A 108 -5.48 19.76 13.26
CA LEU A 108 -4.51 20.80 13.63
C LEU A 108 -5.11 22.21 13.81
N VAL A 109 -6.44 22.35 13.77
CA VAL A 109 -7.13 23.63 14.04
C VAL A 109 -7.99 23.52 15.29
N SER A 110 -7.34 23.31 16.42
CA SER A 110 -7.89 23.69 17.72
C SER A 110 -6.75 24.06 18.65
N ASP A 111 -6.41 25.34 18.66
CA ASP A 111 -6.14 26.08 19.88
C ASP A 111 -6.55 27.54 19.60
N GLU A 112 -7.43 28.04 20.46
CA GLU A 112 -7.97 29.41 20.50
C GLU A 112 -6.89 30.48 20.70
#